data_AF-A0A2X0PK43-F1
#
_entry.id   AF-A0A2X0PK43-F1
#
_cell.length_a   1.000
_cell.length_b   1.000
_cell.length_c   1.000
_cell.angle_alpha   90.00
_cell.angle_beta   90.00
_cell.angle_gamma   90.00
#
_symmetry.space_group_name_H-M   'P 1'
#
loop_
_entity.id
_entity.type
_entity.pdbx_description
1 polymer ?
#
loop_
_entity_poly.entity_id
_entity_poly.type
_entity_poly.pdbx_seq_one_letter_code
_entity_poly.pdbx_strand_id
1 'polypeptide(L)'
;MNKKQITMVTIALMLGNVMSGLDGTIINTAILTIVAALHGIQFMGWIVAIFLLGMSISIPIWTKIGEKITNKKAFEISLVLFVLGAALQGMAPNIIFFLCSRFIMEIGAGGMGSFPYIIAGYVFKNIKTRTKVLGFDC
;
A
#
# COMPACT_ATOMS: atom_id res chain seq x y z
N MET A 1 25.40 1.22 6.02
CA MET A 1 24.58 2.28 5.38
C MET A 1 25.05 3.64 5.89
N ASN A 2 25.25 4.60 5.00
CA ASN A 2 25.64 5.96 5.39
C ASN A 2 24.42 6.70 5.97
N LYS A 3 24.61 7.65 6.91
CA LYS A 3 23.49 8.34 7.60
C LYS A 3 22.48 8.96 6.63
N LYS A 4 22.95 9.54 5.52
CA LYS A 4 22.11 10.11 4.45
C LYS A 4 21.21 9.07 3.76
N GLN A 5 21.73 7.85 3.54
CA GLN A 5 20.96 6.78 2.88
C GLN A 5 19.85 6.25 3.81
N ILE A 6 20.13 6.16 5.11
CA ILE A 6 19.12 5.75 6.11
C ILE A 6 17.98 6.76 6.12
N THR A 7 18.29 8.06 6.20
CA THR A 7 17.27 9.12 6.18
C THR A 7 16.44 9.11 4.89
N MET A 8 17.08 8.93 3.72
CA MET A 8 16.37 8.90 2.43
C MET A 8 15.42 7.69 2.32
N VAL A 9 15.83 6.52 2.80
CA VAL A 9 14.97 5.32 2.85
C VAL A 9 13.84 5.51 3.84
N THR A 10 14.09 6.09 5.01
CA THR A 10 13.04 6.39 6.00
C THR A 10 11.98 7.34 5.44
N ILE A 11 12.39 8.39 4.72
CA ILE A 11 11.44 9.33 4.08
C ILE A 11 10.60 8.60 3.01
N ALA A 12 11.22 7.74 2.19
CA ALA A 12 10.48 6.97 1.19
C ALA A 12 9.46 6.00 1.81
N LEU A 13 9.81 5.38 2.93
CA LEU A 13 8.92 4.50 3.70
C LEU A 13 7.73 5.29 4.28
N MET A 14 7.99 6.45 4.88
CA MET A 14 6.96 7.35 5.42
C MET A 14 5.99 7.82 4.33
N LEU A 15 6.52 8.28 3.19
CA LEU A 15 5.70 8.69 2.05
C LEU A 15 4.85 7.54 1.51
N GLY A 16 5.42 6.33 1.45
CA GLY A 16 4.69 5.14 1.02
C GLY A 16 3.51 4.81 1.94
N ASN A 17 3.71 4.90 3.25
CA ASN A 17 2.65 4.68 4.24
C ASN A 17 1.52 5.72 4.13
N VAL A 18 1.88 7.01 4.02
CA VAL A 18 0.91 8.09 3.82
C VAL A 18 0.10 7.88 2.54
N MET A 19 0.75 7.48 1.44
CA MET A 19 0.07 7.21 0.18
C MET A 19 -0.90 6.02 0.30
N SER A 20 -0.52 4.97 1.04
CA SER A 20 -1.40 3.83 1.32
C SER A 20 -2.65 4.23 2.11
N GLY A 21 -2.54 5.16 3.05
CA GLY A 21 -3.70 5.68 3.80
C GLY A 21 -4.60 6.58 2.94
N LEU A 22 -4.03 7.35 2.01
CA LEU A 22 -4.77 8.21 1.11
C LEU A 22 -5.63 7.45 0.10
N ASP A 23 -5.19 6.27 -0.37
CA ASP A 23 -5.90 5.51 -1.41
C ASP A 23 -7.36 5.22 -1.05
N GLY A 24 -7.60 4.72 0.16
CA GLY A 24 -8.94 4.41 0.64
C GLY A 24 -9.84 5.65 0.71
N THR A 25 -9.26 6.82 0.98
CA THR A 25 -9.99 8.09 1.09
C THR A 25 -10.41 8.61 -0.28
N ILE A 26 -9.49 8.58 -1.26
CA ILE A 26 -9.73 9.03 -2.64
C ILE A 26 -10.94 8.30 -3.23
N ILE A 27 -10.99 6.98 -3.06
CA ILE A 27 -12.02 6.15 -3.66
C ILE A 27 -13.37 6.37 -3.00
N ASN A 28 -13.40 6.55 -1.69
CA ASN A 28 -14.64 6.85 -1.00
C ASN A 28 -15.27 8.17 -1.49
N THR A 29 -14.44 9.16 -1.86
CA THR A 29 -14.92 10.41 -2.47
C THR A 29 -15.31 10.27 -3.95
N ALA A 30 -14.61 9.43 -4.70
CA ALA A 30 -14.78 9.30 -6.16
C ALA A 30 -15.74 8.16 -6.57
N ILE A 31 -16.24 7.37 -5.61
CA ILE A 31 -16.99 6.14 -5.85
C ILE A 31 -18.19 6.37 -6.77
N LEU A 32 -18.93 7.47 -6.56
CA LEU A 32 -20.11 7.80 -7.37
C LEU A 32 -19.73 8.09 -8.83
N THR A 33 -18.63 8.81 -9.05
CA THR A 33 -18.12 9.15 -10.38
C THR A 33 -17.61 7.92 -11.11
N ILE A 34 -16.85 7.05 -10.44
CA ILE A 34 -16.29 5.81 -11.02
C ILE A 34 -17.43 4.88 -11.45
N VAL A 35 -18.39 4.68 -10.57
CA VAL A 35 -19.53 3.79 -10.81
C VAL A 35 -20.43 4.32 -11.93
N ALA A 36 -20.63 5.64 -12.02
CA ALA A 36 -21.36 6.27 -13.11
C ALA A 36 -20.63 6.15 -14.46
N ALA A 37 -19.31 6.39 -14.49
CA ALA A 37 -18.51 6.32 -15.71
C ALA A 37 -18.43 4.89 -16.28
N LEU A 38 -18.32 3.88 -15.42
CA LEU A 38 -18.20 2.47 -15.83
C LEU A 38 -19.54 1.72 -15.84
N HIS A 39 -20.68 2.43 -15.72
CA HIS A 39 -22.03 1.86 -15.73
C HIS A 39 -22.20 0.67 -14.76
N GLY A 40 -21.54 0.74 -13.60
CA GLY A 40 -21.29 -0.37 -12.70
C GLY A 40 -22.00 -0.29 -11.36
N ILE A 41 -23.19 0.33 -11.28
CA ILE A 41 -23.91 0.65 -10.02
C ILE A 41 -24.06 -0.56 -9.09
N GLN A 42 -24.34 -1.73 -9.67
CA GLN A 42 -24.44 -2.99 -8.93
C GLN A 42 -23.15 -3.43 -8.21
N PHE A 43 -21.98 -2.91 -8.60
CA PHE A 43 -20.67 -3.27 -8.03
C PHE A 43 -20.18 -2.29 -6.95
N MET A 44 -20.97 -1.29 -6.56
CA MET A 44 -20.56 -0.30 -5.55
C MET A 44 -20.12 -0.96 -4.22
N GLY A 45 -20.85 -1.98 -3.77
CA GLY A 45 -20.47 -2.77 -2.59
C GLY A 45 -19.23 -3.64 -2.82
N TRP A 46 -19.03 -4.14 -4.04
CA TRP A 46 -17.87 -4.94 -4.40
C TRP A 46 -16.56 -4.15 -4.41
N ILE A 47 -16.61 -2.84 -4.70
CA ILE A 47 -15.43 -1.96 -4.62
C ILE A 47 -14.86 -1.96 -3.20
N VAL A 48 -15.73 -1.80 -2.20
CA VAL A 48 -15.34 -1.80 -0.78
C VAL A 48 -14.95 -3.21 -0.32
N ALA A 49 -15.68 -4.24 -0.76
CA ALA A 49 -15.38 -5.63 -0.41
C ALA A 49 -13.98 -6.05 -0.91
N ILE A 50 -13.65 -5.76 -2.17
CA ILE A 50 -12.33 -6.06 -2.74
C ILE A 50 -11.22 -5.26 -2.05
N PHE A 51 -11.48 -4.01 -1.69
CA PHE A 51 -10.54 -3.21 -0.91
C PHE A 51 -10.20 -3.91 0.42
N LEU A 52 -11.23 -4.27 1.20
CA LEU A 52 -11.04 -4.96 2.48
C LEU A 52 -10.39 -6.32 2.33
N LEU A 53 -10.77 -7.09 1.30
CA LEU A 53 -10.16 -8.39 0.98
C LEU A 53 -8.69 -8.24 0.61
N GLY A 54 -8.36 -7.28 -0.26
CA GLY A 54 -7.00 -6.97 -0.68
C GLY A 54 -6.12 -6.64 0.53
N MET A 55 -6.56 -5.69 1.37
CA MET A 55 -5.86 -5.32 2.60
C MET A 55 -5.69 -6.52 3.56
N SER A 56 -6.76 -7.30 3.78
CA SER A 56 -6.73 -8.44 4.71
C SER A 56 -5.77 -9.55 4.27
N ILE A 57 -5.68 -9.79 2.96
CA ILE A 57 -4.83 -10.84 2.38
C ILE A 57 -3.39 -10.33 2.18
N SER A 58 -3.22 -9.03 1.96
CA SER A 58 -1.91 -8.42 1.68
C SER A 58 -0.95 -8.51 2.86
N ILE A 59 -1.40 -8.18 4.07
CA ILE A 59 -0.57 -8.20 5.29
C ILE A 59 0.12 -9.57 5.52
N PRO A 60 -0.60 -10.71 5.56
CA PRO A 60 0.03 -12.01 5.77
C PRO A 60 0.94 -12.43 4.60
N ILE A 61 0.59 -12.07 3.36
CA ILE A 61 1.44 -12.33 2.19
C ILE A 61 2.80 -11.64 2.35
N TRP A 62 2.80 -10.34 2.64
CA TRP A 62 4.04 -9.59 2.78
C TRP A 62 4.84 -9.96 4.02
N THR A 63 4.18 -10.38 5.09
CA THR A 63 4.85 -10.91 6.28
C THR A 63 5.71 -12.12 5.92
N LYS A 64 5.14 -13.11 5.22
CA LYS A 64 5.84 -14.33 4.82
C LYS A 64 6.92 -14.09 3.76
N ILE A 65 6.69 -13.11 2.88
CA ILE A 65 7.67 -12.68 1.87
C ILE A 65 8.85 -11.96 2.54
N GLY A 66 8.61 -11.11 3.54
CA GLY A 66 9.65 -10.40 4.28
C GLY A 66 10.55 -11.33 5.11
N GLU A 67 10.04 -12.49 5.53
CA GLU A 67 10.85 -13.52 6.19
C GLU A 67 11.79 -14.25 5.21
N LYS A 68 11.35 -14.46 3.96
CA LYS A 68 12.14 -15.16 2.93
C LYS A 68 13.08 -14.25 2.15
N ILE A 69 12.69 -13.00 1.94
CA ILE A 69 13.42 -12.03 1.11
C ILE A 69 13.83 -10.85 1.99
N THR A 70 15.02 -10.27 1.80
CA THR A 70 15.45 -9.08 2.55
C THR A 70 14.39 -7.98 2.50
N ASN A 71 14.03 -7.43 3.67
CA ASN A 71 13.00 -6.39 3.85
C ASN A 71 13.10 -5.22 2.84
N LYS A 72 14.31 -4.82 2.44
CA LYS A 72 14.53 -3.79 1.42
C LYS A 72 13.95 -4.17 0.05
N LYS A 73 14.23 -5.39 -0.43
CA LYS A 73 13.74 -5.87 -1.73
C LYS A 73 12.23 -6.10 -1.69
N ALA A 74 11.72 -6.60 -0.58
CA ALA A 74 10.28 -6.81 -0.41
C ALA A 74 9.50 -5.48 -0.49
N PHE A 75 10.02 -4.41 0.14
CA PHE A 75 9.44 -3.07 0.01
C PHE A 75 9.50 -2.55 -1.44
N GLU A 76 10.63 -2.67 -2.13
CA GLU A 76 10.76 -2.24 -3.53
C GLU A 76 9.76 -2.97 -4.45
N ILE A 77 9.55 -4.29 -4.26
CA ILE A 77 8.55 -5.05 -5.03
C ILE A 77 7.14 -4.56 -4.72
N SER A 78 6.80 -4.33 -3.45
CA SER A 78 5.47 -3.82 -3.07
C SER A 78 5.17 -2.45 -3.69
N LEU A 79 6.18 -1.57 -3.75
CA LEU A 79 6.07 -0.26 -4.37
C LEU A 79 5.84 -0.34 -5.88
N VAL A 80 6.58 -1.20 -6.58
CA VAL A 80 6.37 -1.43 -8.02
C VAL A 80 4.96 -1.97 -8.28
N LEU A 81 4.51 -2.91 -7.45
CA LEU A 81 3.19 -3.54 -7.58
C LEU A 81 2.06 -2.54 -7.32
N PHE A 82 2.23 -1.62 -6.37
CA PHE A 82 1.32 -0.50 -6.13
C PHE A 82 1.23 0.43 -7.34
N VAL A 83 2.37 0.89 -7.87
CA VAL A 83 2.40 1.81 -9.02
C VAL A 83 1.79 1.17 -10.26
N LEU A 84 2.08 -0.10 -10.53
CA LEU A 84 1.48 -0.84 -11.65
C LEU A 84 -0.03 -0.99 -11.48
N GLY A 85 -0.50 -1.35 -10.28
CA GLY A 85 -1.93 -1.46 -9.99
C GLY A 85 -2.67 -0.14 -10.17
N ALA A 86 -2.10 0.97 -9.69
CA ALA A 86 -2.65 2.31 -9.85
C ALA A 86 -2.74 2.73 -11.33
N ALA A 87 -1.69 2.47 -12.11
CA ALA A 87 -1.68 2.77 -13.55
C ALA A 87 -2.74 1.98 -14.32
N LEU A 88 -2.89 0.68 -14.01
CA LEU A 88 -3.90 -0.19 -14.62
C LEU A 88 -5.32 0.29 -14.26
N GLN A 89 -5.52 0.72 -13.02
CA GLN A 89 -6.82 1.22 -12.57
C GLN A 89 -7.24 2.51 -13.31
N GLY A 90 -6.29 3.40 -13.62
CA GLY A 90 -6.55 4.61 -14.41
C GLY A 90 -6.89 4.35 -15.88
N MET A 91 -6.46 3.20 -16.43
CA MET A 91 -6.74 2.79 -17.81
C MET A 91 -7.92 1.81 -17.91
N ALA A 92 -8.69 1.63 -16.85
CA ALA A 92 -9.69 0.57 -16.78
C ALA A 92 -10.85 0.79 -17.77
N PRO A 93 -11.10 -0.15 -18.71
CA PRO A 93 -12.21 -0.03 -19.66
C PRO A 93 -13.56 -0.50 -19.07
N ASN A 94 -13.53 -1.36 -18.05
CA ASN A 94 -14.71 -1.98 -17.45
C ASN A 94 -14.58 -2.05 -15.92
N ILE A 95 -15.73 -2.06 -15.22
CA ILE A 95 -15.77 -2.08 -13.76
C ILE A 95 -15.06 -3.31 -13.18
N ILE A 96 -15.18 -4.47 -13.82
CA ILE A 96 -14.49 -5.70 -13.39
C ILE A 96 -12.96 -5.55 -13.49
N PHE A 97 -12.46 -4.93 -14.57
CA PHE A 97 -11.02 -4.68 -14.72
C PHE A 97 -10.52 -3.67 -13.69
N PHE A 98 -11.32 -2.65 -13.37
CA PHE A 98 -11.06 -1.71 -12.28
C PHE A 98 -10.95 -2.45 -10.94
N LEU A 99 -11.90 -3.35 -10.63
CA LEU A 99 -11.90 -4.18 -9.42
C LEU A 99 -10.66 -5.08 -9.32
N CYS A 100 -10.29 -5.78 -10.40
CA CYS A 100 -9.10 -6.64 -10.42
C CYS A 100 -7.81 -5.84 -10.25
N SER A 101 -7.67 -4.72 -10.98
CA SER A 101 -6.51 -3.83 -10.86
C SER A 101 -6.41 -3.24 -9.46
N ARG A 102 -7.55 -2.93 -8.84
CA ARG A 102 -7.65 -2.51 -7.43
C ARG A 102 -7.13 -3.58 -6.50
N PHE A 103 -7.61 -4.82 -6.63
CA PHE A 103 -7.12 -5.92 -5.79
C PHE A 103 -5.59 -6.07 -5.87
N ILE A 104 -5.01 -5.98 -7.07
CA ILE A 104 -3.56 -6.03 -7.26
C ILE A 104 -2.88 -4.84 -6.57
N MET A 105 -3.39 -3.64 -6.77
CA MET A 105 -2.86 -2.43 -6.14
C MET A 105 -2.90 -2.50 -4.60
N GLU A 106 -4.00 -2.99 -4.01
CA GLU A 106 -4.16 -3.17 -2.56
C GLU A 106 -3.18 -4.20 -2.00
N ILE A 107 -2.85 -5.23 -2.78
CA ILE A 107 -1.75 -6.12 -2.43
C ILE A 107 -0.46 -5.30 -2.34
N GLY A 108 -0.14 -4.43 -3.30
CA GLY A 108 1.02 -3.52 -3.18
C GLY A 108 0.96 -2.62 -1.93
N ALA A 109 -0.19 -2.01 -1.68
CA ALA A 109 -0.42 -1.05 -0.59
C ALA A 109 -0.18 -1.67 0.79
N GLY A 110 -0.71 -2.87 1.07
CA GLY A 110 -0.51 -3.54 2.36
C GLY A 110 0.96 -3.86 2.69
N GLY A 111 1.79 -4.08 1.66
CA GLY A 111 3.25 -4.22 1.82
C GLY A 111 3.91 -2.88 2.17
N MET A 112 3.53 -1.82 1.44
CA MET A 112 4.02 -0.46 1.70
C MET A 112 3.66 0.05 3.10
N GLY A 113 2.50 -0.34 3.63
CA GLY A 113 2.11 -0.05 5.01
C GLY A 113 2.82 -0.88 6.06
N SER A 114 3.13 -2.16 5.80
CA SER A 114 3.70 -3.07 6.81
C SER A 114 5.23 -2.95 6.97
N PHE A 115 5.97 -2.78 5.86
CA PHE A 115 7.45 -2.76 5.88
C PHE A 115 8.09 -1.59 6.63
N PRO A 116 7.54 -0.36 6.66
CA PRO A 116 8.07 0.74 7.47
C PRO A 116 8.23 0.35 8.94
N TYR A 117 7.21 -0.30 9.52
CA TYR A 117 7.24 -0.77 10.91
C TYR A 117 8.31 -1.86 11.13
N ILE A 118 8.45 -2.79 10.19
CA ILE A 118 9.45 -3.87 10.25
C ILE A 118 10.87 -3.28 10.14
N ILE A 119 11.13 -2.45 9.13
CA ILE A 119 12.45 -1.86 8.87
C ILE A 119 12.87 -0.93 10.01
N ALA A 120 11.94 -0.11 10.54
CA ALA A 120 12.21 0.73 11.70
C ALA A 120 12.62 -0.10 12.93
N GLY A 121 12.03 -1.29 13.12
CA GLY A 121 12.39 -2.24 14.17
C GLY A 121 13.82 -2.79 14.05
N TYR A 122 14.31 -3.02 12.82
CA TYR A 122 15.68 -3.51 12.57
C TYR A 122 16.73 -2.39 12.62
N VAL A 123 16.40 -1.18 12.16
CA VAL A 123 17.36 -0.06 12.05
C VAL A 123 17.56 0.65 13.38
N PHE A 124 16.51 0.83 14.19
CA PHE A 124 16.57 1.58 15.45
C PHE A 124 16.50 0.66 16.66
N LYS A 125 17.67 0.22 17.14
CA LYS A 125 17.81 -0.59 18.38
C LYS A 125 17.45 0.20 19.65
N ASN A 126 17.37 1.53 19.57
CA ASN A 126 17.09 2.42 20.69
C ASN A 126 15.59 2.79 20.75
N ILE A 127 14.90 2.39 21.82
CA ILE A 127 13.43 2.48 21.94
C ILE A 127 12.92 3.92 21.77
N LYS A 128 13.58 4.91 22.36
CA LYS A 128 13.14 6.32 22.29
C LYS A 128 13.15 6.89 20.87
N THR A 129 14.14 6.55 20.06
CA THR A 129 14.24 7.01 18.66
C THR A 129 13.26 6.25 17.78
N ARG A 130 13.09 4.94 18.00
CA ARG A 130 12.09 4.12 17.30
C ARG A 130 10.67 4.65 17.52
N THR A 131 10.28 4.95 18.75
CA THR A 131 8.95 5.49 19.04
C THR A 131 8.74 6.89 18.45
N LYS A 132 9.79 7.72 18.37
CA LYS A 132 9.68 9.04 17.75
C LYS A 132 9.50 8.95 16.23
N VAL A 133 10.17 8.03 15.56
CA VAL A 133 10.03 7.81 14.11
C VAL A 133 8.70 7.14 13.78
N LEU A 134 8.33 6.08 14.50
CA LEU A 134 7.03 5.41 14.33
C LEU A 134 5.85 6.31 14.70
N GLY A 135 6.03 7.22 15.66
CA GLY A 135 5.02 8.21 16.02
C GLY A 135 4.76 9.27 14.94
N PHE A 136 5.67 9.44 13.96
CA PHE A 136 5.41 10.24 12.76
C PHE A 136 4.70 9.43 11.65
N ASP A 137 4.71 8.10 11.74
CA ASP A 137 4.04 7.18 10.79
C ASP A 137 2.60 6.82 11.21
N CYS A 138 2.13 7.30 12.36
CA CYS A 138 0.73 7.20 12.81
C CYS A 138 -0.07 8.41 12.33
#